data_AF-A0A8H3HX08-F1
#
_entry.id   AF-A0A8H3HX08-F1
#
_cell.length_a   1.000
_cell.length_b   1.000
_cell.length_c   1.000
_cell.angle_alpha   90.00
_cell.angle_beta   90.00
_cell.angle_gamma   90.00
#
_symmetry.space_group_name_H-M   'P 1'
#
loop_
_entity.id
_entity.type
_entity.pdbx_description
1 polymer ?
#
loop_
_entity_poly.entity_id
_entity_poly.type
_entity_poly.pdbx_seq_one_letter_code
_entity_poly.pdbx_strand_id
1 'polypeptide(L)'
;MDGDIAQITDLLSLGWYESLFQFHSPSKPVRVVSLIGERGVGKSYSLDHLANTSFGVCGDRLAQGIWLSCTPTEECLLVSLDIKGNQYP
;
A
#
# COMPACT_ATOMS: atom_id res chain seq x y z
N MET A 1 -6.93 9.65 -23.49
CA MET A 1 -6.70 8.30 -22.91
C MET A 1 -7.32 8.19 -21.51
N ASP A 2 -8.34 8.98 -21.17
CA ASP A 2 -8.89 9.02 -19.80
C ASP A 2 -10.03 8.03 -19.57
N GLY A 3 -10.61 7.48 -20.64
CA GLY A 3 -11.72 6.50 -20.55
C GLY A 3 -11.32 5.14 -19.99
N ASP A 4 -10.04 4.77 -20.05
CA ASP A 4 -9.55 3.47 -19.58
C ASP A 4 -9.39 3.43 -18.06
N ILE A 5 -8.83 4.49 -17.46
CA ILE A 5 -8.52 4.51 -16.02
C ILE A 5 -9.80 4.50 -15.20
N ALA A 6 -10.82 5.27 -15.60
CA ALA A 6 -12.10 5.30 -14.89
C ALA A 6 -12.79 3.92 -14.95
N GLN A 7 -12.82 3.29 -16.12
CA GLN A 7 -13.39 1.95 -16.28
C GLN A 7 -12.64 0.89 -15.47
N ILE A 8 -11.31 0.93 -15.46
CA ILE A 8 -10.51 0.01 -14.64
C ILE A 8 -10.76 0.25 -13.15
N THR A 9 -10.89 1.51 -12.74
CA THR A 9 -11.18 1.86 -11.33
C THR A 9 -12.51 1.29 -10.89
N ASP A 10 -13.54 1.37 -11.73
CA ASP A 10 -14.87 0.81 -11.45
C ASP A 10 -14.87 -0.73 -11.37
N LEU A 11 -13.86 -1.39 -11.93
CA LEU A 11 -13.69 -2.85 -11.90
C LEU A 11 -12.83 -3.33 -10.71
N LEU A 12 -12.11 -2.42 -10.03
CA LEU A 12 -11.26 -2.76 -8.90
C LEU A 12 -12.04 -2.66 -7.60
N SER A 13 -12.02 -3.74 -6.82
CA SER A 13 -12.57 -3.77 -5.47
C SER A 13 -11.58 -4.39 -4.50
N LEU A 14 -11.48 -3.80 -3.32
CA LEU A 14 -10.75 -4.37 -2.17
C LEU A 14 -11.70 -5.21 -1.29
N GLY A 15 -12.94 -5.43 -1.74
CA GLY A 15 -13.96 -6.19 -1.06
C GLY A 15 -14.29 -5.59 0.31
N TRP A 16 -14.33 -6.43 1.33
CA TRP A 16 -14.71 -6.04 2.69
C TRP A 16 -13.82 -4.95 3.32
N TYR A 17 -12.60 -4.72 2.82
CA TYR A 17 -11.73 -3.65 3.29
C TYR A 17 -12.28 -2.26 2.97
N GLU A 18 -13.11 -2.11 1.93
CA GLU A 18 -13.73 -0.84 1.57
C GLU A 18 -14.59 -0.29 2.71
N SER A 19 -15.32 -1.16 3.41
CA SER A 19 -16.10 -0.79 4.59
C SER A 19 -15.23 -0.24 5.72
N LEU A 20 -14.02 -0.78 5.90
CA LEU A 20 -13.07 -0.29 6.90
C LEU A 20 -12.53 1.10 6.52
N PHE A 21 -12.25 1.33 5.24
CA PHE A 21 -11.82 2.64 4.75
C PHE A 21 -12.94 3.67 4.86
N GLN A 22 -14.16 3.28 4.53
CA GLN A 22 -15.33 4.14 4.64
C GLN A 22 -15.66 4.48 6.11
N PHE A 23 -15.43 3.54 7.03
CA PHE A 23 -15.60 3.79 8.46
C PHE A 23 -14.51 4.72 9.03
N HIS A 24 -13.24 4.48 8.71
CA HIS A 24 -12.13 5.25 9.29
C HIS A 24 -11.83 6.57 8.57
N SER A 25 -12.28 6.72 7.32
CA SER A 25 -11.89 7.85 6.47
C SER A 25 -12.95 8.16 5.38
N PRO A 26 -14.23 8.40 5.74
CA PRO A 26 -15.29 8.63 4.75
C PRO A 26 -15.08 9.90 3.92
N SER A 27 -14.36 10.89 4.46
CA SER A 27 -14.10 12.19 3.80
C SER A 27 -12.65 12.64 3.89
N LYS A 28 -11.77 11.82 4.46
CA LYS A 28 -10.35 12.18 4.60
C LYS A 28 -9.65 11.94 3.26
N PRO A 29 -8.76 12.85 2.81
CA PRO A 29 -7.96 12.62 1.62
C PRO A 29 -7.14 11.34 1.78
N VAL A 30 -7.00 10.58 0.69
CA VAL A 30 -6.12 9.41 0.64
C VAL A 30 -4.76 9.86 0.11
N ARG A 31 -3.69 9.52 0.83
CA ARG A 31 -2.31 9.75 0.40
C ARG A 31 -1.63 8.41 0.23
N VAL A 32 -1.04 8.18 -0.94
CA VAL A 32 -0.36 6.92 -1.26
C VAL A 32 1.14 7.15 -1.29
N VAL A 33 1.89 6.32 -0.57
CA VAL A 33 3.34 6.21 -0.67
C VAL A 33 3.72 4.81 -1.11
N SER A 34 4.67 4.70 -2.02
CA SER A 34 5.20 3.41 -2.46
C SER A 34 6.72 3.46 -2.51
N LEU A 35 7.37 2.35 -2.17
CA LEU A 35 8.81 2.18 -2.32
C LEU A 35 9.09 1.00 -3.27
N ILE A 36 9.79 1.30 -4.35
CA ILE A 36 10.19 0.35 -5.40
C ILE A 36 11.70 0.33 -5.48
N GLY A 37 12.29 -0.85 -5.64
CA GLY A 37 13.73 -1.01 -5.79
C GLY A 37 14.18 -2.44 -5.52
N GLU A 38 15.48 -2.68 -5.66
CA GLU A 38 16.07 -4.01 -5.52
C GLU A 38 15.83 -4.64 -4.15
N ARG A 39 15.88 -5.97 -4.10
CA ARG A 39 15.68 -6.70 -2.84
C ARG A 39 16.83 -6.40 -1.87
N GLY A 40 16.50 -6.19 -0.59
CA GLY A 40 17.51 -6.01 0.46
C GLY A 40 18.00 -4.58 0.67
N VAL A 41 17.52 -3.58 -0.09
CA VAL A 41 17.93 -2.16 0.07
C VAL A 41 17.23 -1.42 1.22
N GLY A 42 16.47 -2.12 2.08
CA GLY A 42 15.83 -1.53 3.26
C GLY A 42 14.44 -0.91 3.05
N LYS A 43 13.78 -1.12 1.90
CA LYS A 43 12.46 -0.54 1.58
C LYS A 43 11.40 -0.77 2.67
N SER A 44 11.18 -2.02 3.07
CA SER A 44 10.19 -2.39 4.10
C SER A 44 10.52 -1.74 5.44
N TYR A 45 11.81 -1.68 5.81
CA TYR A 45 12.26 -1.02 7.04
C TYR A 45 11.96 0.49 7.01
N SER A 46 12.21 1.15 5.88
CA SER A 46 11.88 2.57 5.71
C SER A 46 10.38 2.83 5.78
N LEU A 47 9.55 1.97 5.16
CA LEU A 47 8.08 2.09 5.25
C LEU A 47 7.57 1.87 6.66
N ASP A 48 8.12 0.90 7.39
CA ASP A 48 7.74 0.62 8.77
C ASP A 48 7.95 1.84 9.68
N HIS A 49 9.06 2.56 9.50
CA HIS A 49 9.33 3.77 10.27
C HIS A 49 8.52 4.98 9.78
N LEU A 50 8.24 5.08 8.48
CA LEU A 50 7.51 6.20 7.90
C LEU A 50 6.01 6.15 8.24
N ALA A 51 5.39 4.99 8.08
CA ALA A 51 3.94 4.84 8.09
C ALA A 51 3.43 4.04 9.30
N ASN A 52 4.30 3.78 10.28
CA ASN A 52 4.02 2.95 11.46
C ASN A 52 3.46 1.58 11.06
N THR A 53 4.12 0.93 10.09
CA THR A 53 3.75 -0.39 9.56
C THR A 53 4.67 -1.48 10.10
N SER A 54 4.35 -2.73 9.77
CA SER A 54 5.15 -3.91 10.15
C SER A 54 5.47 -4.82 8.96
N PHE A 55 5.67 -4.26 7.76
CA PHE A 55 6.02 -5.01 6.54
C PHE A 55 7.30 -5.82 6.71
N GLY A 56 8.32 -5.32 7.40
CA GLY A 56 9.57 -6.03 7.63
C GLY A 56 9.43 -7.28 8.52
N VAL A 57 8.38 -7.35 9.32
CA VAL A 57 8.09 -8.45 10.26
C VAL A 57 6.99 -9.37 9.73
N CYS A 58 5.94 -8.79 9.14
CA CYS A 58 4.79 -9.52 8.62
C CYS A 58 4.98 -10.02 7.19
N GLY A 59 5.89 -9.37 6.43
CA GLY A 59 6.22 -9.75 5.07
C GLY A 59 6.91 -11.11 5.04
N ASP A 60 6.21 -12.12 4.55
CA ASP A 60 6.88 -13.39 4.22
C ASP A 60 7.97 -13.09 3.18
N ARG A 61 9.21 -13.41 3.54
CA ARG A 61 10.37 -13.26 2.65
C ARG A 61 10.14 -13.98 1.32
N LEU A 62 9.27 -14.97 1.26
CA LEU A 62 8.92 -15.73 0.06
C LEU A 62 7.72 -15.17 -0.71
N ALA A 63 6.79 -14.45 -0.09
CA ALA A 63 5.60 -13.91 -0.75
C ALA A 63 5.97 -12.98 -1.90
N GLN A 64 5.51 -13.27 -3.11
CA GLN A 64 5.65 -12.39 -4.27
C GLN A 64 4.49 -11.38 -4.28
N GLY A 65 4.73 -10.17 -4.82
CA GLY A 65 3.68 -9.17 -5.02
C GLY A 65 3.89 -7.87 -4.24
N ILE A 66 2.76 -7.19 -3.99
CA ILE A 66 2.67 -5.88 -3.35
C ILE A 66 1.96 -6.04 -2.02
N TRP A 67 2.58 -5.55 -0.96
CA TRP A 67 1.97 -5.47 0.36
C TRP A 67 1.35 -4.09 0.54
N LEU A 68 0.19 -4.06 1.19
CA LEU A 68 -0.58 -2.85 1.43
C LEU A 68 -0.83 -2.69 2.93
N SER A 69 -0.66 -1.48 3.43
CA SER A 69 -1.09 -1.08 4.77
C SER A 69 -1.82 0.25 4.71
N CYS A 70 -2.82 0.40 5.56
CA CYS A 70 -3.61 1.61 5.68
C CYS A 70 -3.51 2.14 7.10
N THR A 71 -2.83 3.29 7.25
CA THR A 71 -2.62 3.95 8.53
C THR A 71 -3.51 5.19 8.59
N PRO A 72 -4.60 5.18 9.39
CA PRO A 72 -5.41 6.37 9.57
C PRO A 72 -4.62 7.41 10.38
N THR A 73 -4.62 8.64 9.89
CA THR A 73 -4.06 9.81 10.59
C THR A 73 -5.16 10.82 10.86
N GLU A 74 -4.85 11.90 11.58
CA GLU A 74 -5.82 12.99 11.78
C GLU A 74 -6.24 13.64 10.46
N GLU A 75 -5.29 13.83 9.54
CA GLU A 75 -5.50 14.60 8.30
C GLU A 75 -5.87 13.74 7.08
N CYS A 76 -5.41 12.49 7.02
CA CYS A 76 -5.54 11.64 5.83
C CYS A 76 -5.55 10.14 6.15
N LEU A 77 -5.95 9.32 5.18
CA LEU A 77 -5.62 7.89 5.17
C LEU A 77 -4.29 7.70 4.43
N LEU A 78 -3.23 7.34 5.15
CA LEU A 78 -1.94 7.03 4.54
C LEU A 78 -1.94 5.56 4.08
N VAL A 79 -1.90 5.34 2.78
CA VAL A 79 -1.77 4.02 2.17
C VAL A 79 -0.31 3.80 1.80
N SER A 80 0.29 2.76 2.37
CA SER A 80 1.67 2.38 2.10
C SER A 80 1.71 1.10 1.27
N LEU A 81 2.43 1.15 0.16
CA LEU A 81 2.64 0.01 -0.74
C LEU A 81 4.10 -0.42 -0.70
N ASP A 82 4.37 -1.59 -0.10
CA ASP A 82 5.69 -2.20 -0.12
C ASP A 82 5.77 -3.19 -1.28
N ILE A 83 6.61 -2.87 -2.26
CA ILE A 83 6.75 -3.66 -3.47
C ILE A 83 8.01 -4.50 -3.34
N LYS A 84 7.84 -5.82 -3.42
CA LYS A 84 8.98 -6.72 -3.35
C LYS A 84 9.89 -6.49 -4.56
N GLY A 85 11.15 -6.18 -4.28
CA GLY A 85 12.17 -6.10 -5.31
C GLY A 85 12.43 -7.47 -5.91
N ASN A 86 12.48 -7.54 -7.24
CA ASN A 86 12.93 -8.75 -7.92
C ASN A 86 14.43 -8.96 -7.65
N GLN A 87 14.81 -10.20 -7.38
CA GLN A 87 16.18 -10.69 -7.52
C GLN A 87 16.18 -11.50 -8.81
N TYR A 88 16.47 -10.86 -9.92
CA TYR A 88 17.00 -11.56 -11.08
C TYR A 88 18.49 -11.17 -11.20
N PRO A 89 19.36 -12.08 -11.66
CA PRO A 89 20.79 -11.80 -11.83
C PRO A 89 21.05 -10.70 -12.85
#